data_AF-A0A972MPC8-F1
#
_entry.id   AF-A0A972MPC8-F1
#
_cell.length_a   1.000
_cell.length_b   1.000
_cell.length_c   1.000
_cell.angle_alpha   90.00
_cell.angle_beta   90.00
_cell.angle_gamma   90.00
#
_symmetry.space_group_name_H-M   'P 1'
#
loop_
_entity.id
_entity.type
_entity.pdbx_description
1 polymer ?
#
loop_
_entity_poly.entity_id
_entity_poly.type
_entity_poly.pdbx_seq_one_letter_code
_entity_poly.pdbx_strand_id
1 'polypeptide(L)'
;MVSDIIEKIVNSTSKRVKKPISRKLFNTSKIVNEFGEEIIRIDGDIDPNIEIKNGDRFLFISYDQSMFTHGLHKYPAKFFPELPRFLIKRYAKKNSIILDPFMGSATTNVEAMLNGFNSYGIDIDPFAKFLS
;
A
#
# COMPACT_ATOMS: atom_id res chain seq x y z
N MET A 1 -18.56 -29.66 25.38
CA MET A 1 -17.16 -29.69 25.89
C MET A 1 -16.12 -29.47 24.79
N VAL A 2 -16.16 -30.17 23.64
CA VAL A 2 -15.27 -29.87 22.48
C VAL A 2 -15.81 -28.71 21.62
N SER A 3 -17.14 -28.56 21.55
CA SER A 3 -17.85 -27.44 20.90
C SER A 3 -17.48 -26.07 21.47
N ASP A 4 -17.41 -25.98 22.81
CA ASP A 4 -17.24 -24.71 23.54
C ASP A 4 -15.80 -24.17 23.43
N ILE A 5 -14.84 -25.06 23.13
CA ILE A 5 -13.44 -24.71 22.89
C ILE A 5 -13.27 -24.15 21.47
N ILE A 6 -13.92 -24.77 20.47
CA ILE A 6 -13.91 -24.25 19.08
C ILE A 6 -14.59 -22.89 19.02
N GLU A 7 -15.72 -22.70 19.70
CA GLU A 7 -16.42 -21.42 19.76
C GLU A 7 -15.59 -20.33 20.44
N LYS A 8 -14.81 -20.67 21.48
CA LYS A 8 -13.86 -19.72 22.13
C LYS A 8 -12.66 -19.39 21.25
N ILE A 9 -12.17 -20.32 20.43
CA ILE A 9 -11.05 -20.07 19.49
C ILE A 9 -11.51 -19.18 18.33
N VAL A 10 -12.70 -19.43 17.76
CA VAL A 10 -13.32 -18.60 16.72
C VAL A 10 -13.62 -17.19 17.26
N ASN A 11 -14.11 -17.09 18.50
CA ASN A 11 -14.42 -15.80 19.12
C ASN A 11 -13.17 -15.05 19.66
N SER A 12 -12.03 -15.72 19.89
CA SER A 12 -10.78 -15.04 20.30
C SER A 12 -9.99 -14.49 19.12
N THR A 13 -10.11 -15.10 17.94
CA THR A 13 -9.47 -14.64 16.69
C THR A 13 -10.21 -13.49 16.01
N SER A 14 -11.50 -13.31 16.29
CA SER A 14 -12.31 -12.20 15.73
C SER A 14 -12.07 -10.82 16.40
N LYS A 15 -11.28 -10.75 17.48
CA LYS A 15 -11.06 -9.51 18.28
C LYS A 15 -9.85 -8.64 17.89
N ARG A 16 -9.19 -8.90 16.76
CA ARG A 16 -8.01 -8.10 16.32
C ARG A 16 -8.00 -7.62 14.87
N VAL A 17 -9.16 -7.46 14.24
CA VAL A 17 -9.25 -6.56 13.08
C VAL A 17 -9.80 -5.24 13.59
N LYS A 18 -8.90 -4.32 13.97
CA LYS A 18 -9.27 -2.91 14.10
C LYS A 18 -9.88 -2.52 12.75
N LYS A 19 -11.19 -2.23 12.71
CA LYS A 19 -11.82 -1.53 11.59
C LYS A 19 -10.85 -0.42 11.17
N PRO A 20 -10.47 -0.29 9.88
CA PRO A 20 -9.67 0.84 9.46
C PRO A 20 -10.49 2.06 9.83
N ILE A 21 -9.99 2.80 10.80
CA ILE A 21 -10.61 4.02 11.26
C ILE A 21 -10.63 4.89 10.02
N SER A 22 -11.82 5.17 9.50
CA SER A 22 -12.08 6.11 8.42
C SER A 22 -11.76 7.52 8.92
N ARG A 23 -10.49 7.75 9.22
CA ARG A 23 -10.00 9.05 9.59
C ARG A 23 -9.64 9.70 8.27
N LYS A 24 -10.54 10.54 7.76
CA LYS A 24 -10.13 11.69 6.93
C LYS A 24 -9.17 12.51 7.80
N LEU A 25 -7.93 12.06 7.96
CA LEU A 25 -6.86 12.96 8.38
C LEU A 25 -6.62 13.84 7.17
N PHE A 26 -6.67 15.15 7.37
CA PHE A 26 -5.93 16.06 6.51
C PHE A 26 -4.45 15.73 6.70
N ASN A 27 -3.99 14.67 6.02
CA ASN A 27 -2.61 14.23 6.02
C ASN A 27 -1.82 14.93 4.91
N THR A 28 -2.46 15.87 4.22
CA THR A 28 -1.86 16.72 3.19
C THR A 28 -1.65 18.11 3.78
N SER A 29 -0.44 18.65 3.60
CA SER A 29 -0.07 20.01 4.02
C SER A 29 0.79 20.67 2.96
N LYS A 30 0.78 22.01 2.89
CA LYS A 30 1.69 22.77 2.04
C LYS A 30 2.87 23.26 2.86
N ILE A 31 4.07 23.04 2.35
CA ILE A 31 5.32 23.54 2.93
C ILE A 31 6.09 24.31 1.86
N VAL A 32 6.98 25.20 2.28
CA VAL A 32 7.88 25.94 1.38
C VAL A 32 9.30 25.56 1.76
N ASN A 33 10.12 25.16 0.78
CA ASN A 33 11.52 24.83 1.04
C ASN A 33 12.40 26.09 1.11
N GLU A 34 13.69 25.90 1.41
CA GLU A 34 14.68 26.98 1.50
C GLU A 34 14.88 27.78 0.19
N PHE A 35 14.43 27.25 -0.95
CA PHE A 35 14.47 27.90 -2.25
C PHE A 35 13.17 28.62 -2.62
N GLY A 36 12.18 28.67 -1.72
CA GLY A 36 10.88 29.31 -1.97
C GLY A 36 9.91 28.46 -2.79
N GLU A 37 10.19 27.18 -2.99
CA GLU A 37 9.33 26.28 -3.77
C GLU A 37 8.22 25.69 -2.90
N GLU A 38 6.97 25.73 -3.38
CA GLU A 38 5.84 25.07 -2.72
C GLU A 38 5.92 23.55 -2.92
N ILE A 39 5.77 22.80 -1.81
CA ILE A 39 5.76 21.34 -1.78
C ILE A 39 4.49 20.88 -1.07
N ILE A 40 3.82 19.92 -1.68
CA ILE A 40 2.66 19.23 -1.13
C ILE A 40 3.18 18.04 -0.31
N ARG A 41 3.21 18.19 1.01
CA ARG A 41 3.57 17.12 1.93
C ARG A 41 2.37 16.22 2.18
N ILE A 42 2.56 14.91 2.06
CA ILE A 42 1.56 13.88 2.29
C ILE A 42 2.11 12.87 3.29
N ASP A 43 1.44 12.72 4.42
CA ASP A 43 1.81 11.81 5.51
C ASP A 43 0.97 10.53 5.43
N GLY A 44 1.57 9.42 4.98
CA GLY A 44 0.91 8.12 4.80
C GLY A 44 0.10 8.02 3.50
N ASP A 45 -1.16 7.56 3.61
CA ASP A 45 -2.01 7.22 2.47
C ASP A 45 -2.30 8.42 1.55
N ILE A 46 -2.14 8.26 0.25
CA ILE A 46 -2.42 9.30 -0.73
C ILE A 46 -3.91 9.24 -1.11
N ASP A 47 -4.61 10.39 -1.08
CA ASP A 47 -6.00 10.48 -1.53
C ASP A 47 -6.09 10.14 -3.04
N PRO A 48 -6.82 9.09 -3.45
CA PRO A 48 -6.96 8.73 -4.85
C PRO A 48 -7.61 9.82 -5.71
N ASN A 49 -8.27 10.82 -5.11
CA ASN A 49 -8.90 11.94 -5.82
C ASN A 49 -8.08 13.24 -5.77
N ILE A 50 -6.84 13.22 -5.26
CA ILE A 50 -5.98 14.40 -5.25
C ILE A 50 -5.81 14.96 -6.68
N GLU A 51 -5.92 16.27 -6.83
CA GLU A 51 -5.61 16.95 -8.09
C GLU A 51 -4.09 17.04 -8.22
N ILE A 52 -3.55 16.58 -9.35
CA ILE A 52 -2.10 16.61 -9.65
C ILE A 52 -1.92 17.45 -10.89
N LYS A 53 -1.16 18.55 -10.75
CA LYS A 53 -0.83 19.47 -11.84
C LYS A 53 0.61 19.25 -12.26
N ASN A 54 0.89 19.54 -13.53
CA ASN A 54 2.25 19.48 -14.03
C ASN A 54 3.12 20.49 -13.29
N GLY A 55 4.26 20.03 -12.78
CA GLY A 55 5.17 20.84 -11.95
C GLY A 55 4.91 20.77 -10.45
N ASP A 56 3.87 20.07 -10.00
CA ASP A 56 3.65 19.84 -8.57
C ASP A 56 4.81 19.04 -7.95
N ARG A 57 5.19 19.43 -6.74
CA ARG A 57 6.23 18.77 -5.96
C ARG A 57 5.61 18.12 -4.75
N PHE A 58 5.89 16.85 -4.54
CA PHE A 58 5.34 16.08 -3.43
C PHE A 58 6.43 15.62 -2.48
N LEU A 59 6.16 15.70 -1.18
CA LEU A 59 6.95 15.05 -0.14
C LEU A 59 6.10 13.98 0.53
N PHE A 60 6.42 12.71 0.30
CA PHE A 60 5.72 11.59 0.92
C PHE A 60 6.44 11.16 2.18
N ILE A 61 5.73 11.16 3.30
CA ILE A 61 6.20 10.63 4.59
C ILE A 61 5.49 9.29 4.81
N SER A 62 6.18 8.19 4.50
CA SER A 62 5.69 6.84 4.79
C SER A 62 6.22 6.41 6.17
N TYR A 63 5.30 6.09 7.08
CA TYR A 63 5.64 5.75 8.46
C TYR A 63 5.97 4.26 8.66
N ASP A 64 5.37 3.38 7.86
CA ASP A 64 5.56 1.93 7.99
C ASP A 64 5.54 1.25 6.62
N GLN A 65 6.73 0.87 6.15
CA GLN A 65 6.94 0.15 4.90
C GLN A 65 7.07 -1.35 5.10
N SER A 66 6.95 -1.83 6.35
CA SER A 66 7.22 -3.21 6.75
C SER A 66 5.96 -4.05 6.95
N MET A 67 4.78 -3.42 7.00
CA MET A 67 3.51 -4.11 7.19
C MET A 67 3.25 -5.22 6.17
N PHE A 68 2.58 -6.29 6.61
CA PHE A 68 2.32 -7.50 5.82
C PHE A 68 3.61 -8.19 5.36
N THR A 69 3.64 -8.65 4.11
CA THR A 69 4.81 -9.27 3.50
C THR A 69 5.82 -8.23 3.01
N HIS A 70 5.54 -6.93 3.15
CA HIS A 70 6.40 -5.87 2.64
C HIS A 70 7.79 -5.88 3.30
N GLY A 71 7.92 -6.45 4.49
CA GLY A 71 9.17 -6.64 5.21
C GLY A 71 9.84 -8.02 5.08
N LEU A 72 9.32 -8.96 4.26
CA LEU A 72 9.86 -10.34 4.21
C LEU A 72 11.31 -10.41 3.70
N HIS A 73 11.72 -9.50 2.82
CA HIS A 73 13.08 -9.44 2.33
C HIS A 73 13.43 -8.02 1.88
N LYS A 74 14.66 -7.58 2.15
CA LYS A 74 15.17 -6.30 1.64
C LYS A 74 15.47 -6.46 0.15
N TYR A 75 14.56 -5.97 -0.68
CA TYR A 75 14.84 -5.77 -2.09
C TYR A 75 15.28 -4.31 -2.30
N PRO A 76 16.40 -4.05 -2.98
CA PRO A 76 16.84 -2.68 -3.25
C PRO A 76 15.80 -1.94 -4.11
N ALA A 77 15.66 -0.63 -3.90
CA ALA A 77 14.74 0.26 -4.63
C ALA A 77 13.24 -0.13 -4.58
N LYS A 78 12.78 -0.67 -3.44
CA LYS A 78 11.37 -0.98 -3.19
C LYS A 78 10.50 0.29 -3.12
N PHE A 79 9.31 0.25 -3.74
CA PHE A 79 8.27 1.26 -3.55
C PHE A 79 7.74 1.27 -2.11
N PHE A 80 7.46 2.45 -1.56
CA PHE A 80 6.64 2.54 -0.35
C PHE A 80 5.20 2.08 -0.69
N PRO A 81 4.54 1.28 0.15
CA PRO A 81 3.24 0.65 -0.18
C PRO A 81 2.12 1.61 -0.57
N GLU A 82 2.16 2.84 -0.08
CA GLU A 82 1.15 3.86 -0.33
C GLU A 82 1.07 4.28 -1.80
N LEU A 83 2.17 4.17 -2.56
CA LEU A 83 2.20 4.49 -3.99
C LEU A 83 1.41 3.49 -4.85
N PRO A 84 1.70 2.18 -4.87
CA PRO A 84 0.90 1.23 -5.64
C PRO A 84 -0.55 1.20 -5.17
N ARG A 85 -0.81 1.32 -3.86
CA ARG A 85 -2.17 1.44 -3.31
C ARG A 85 -2.94 2.62 -3.91
N PHE A 86 -2.30 3.79 -3.97
CA PHE A 86 -2.87 4.99 -4.59
C PHE A 86 -3.21 4.75 -6.06
N LEU A 87 -2.27 4.20 -6.83
CA LEU A 87 -2.47 3.92 -8.25
C LEU A 87 -3.62 2.94 -8.49
N ILE A 88 -3.69 1.87 -7.71
CA ILE A 88 -4.77 0.88 -7.78
C ILE A 88 -6.11 1.55 -7.48
N LYS A 89 -6.22 2.28 -6.37
CA LYS A 89 -7.47 2.96 -5.98
C LYS A 89 -7.92 4.02 -6.99
N ARG A 90 -6.98 4.69 -7.64
CA ARG A 90 -7.27 5.77 -8.60
C ARG A 90 -7.63 5.26 -9.99
N TYR A 91 -6.99 4.19 -10.47
CA TYR A 91 -7.06 3.80 -11.88
C TYR A 91 -7.66 2.41 -12.13
N ALA A 92 -7.62 1.49 -11.17
CA ALA A 92 -8.12 0.14 -11.39
C ALA A 92 -9.65 0.12 -11.42
N LYS A 93 -10.22 -0.58 -12.41
CA LYS A 93 -11.67 -0.76 -12.55
C LYS A 93 -12.06 -2.13 -12.00
N LYS A 94 -13.33 -2.30 -11.60
CA LYS A 94 -13.83 -3.60 -11.15
C LYS A 94 -13.44 -4.71 -12.13
N ASN A 95 -12.90 -5.81 -11.61
CA ASN A 95 -12.41 -6.98 -12.36
C ASN A 95 -11.16 -6.74 -13.24
N SER A 96 -10.48 -5.60 -13.13
CA SER A 96 -9.15 -5.44 -13.74
C SER A 96 -8.14 -6.43 -13.14
N ILE A 97 -7.14 -6.79 -13.93
CA ILE A 97 -5.97 -7.53 -13.47
C ILE A 97 -4.80 -6.55 -13.42
N ILE A 98 -4.08 -6.52 -12.30
CA ILE A 98 -2.90 -5.67 -12.12
C ILE A 98 -1.66 -6.45 -12.58
N LEU A 99 -0.84 -5.84 -13.43
CA LEU A 99 0.44 -6.40 -13.86
C LEU A 99 1.57 -5.52 -13.35
N ASP A 100 2.51 -6.10 -12.62
CA ASP A 100 3.80 -5.48 -12.29
C ASP A 100 4.92 -6.20 -13.07
N PRO A 101 5.45 -5.59 -14.14
CA PRO A 101 6.49 -6.23 -14.96
C PRO A 101 7.89 -6.24 -14.31
N PHE A 102 8.06 -5.57 -13.16
CA PHE A 102 9.33 -5.47 -12.42
C PHE A 102 9.06 -5.57 -10.91
N MET A 103 8.41 -6.66 -10.50
CA MET A 103 7.75 -6.73 -9.19
C MET A 103 8.69 -6.67 -7.99
N GLY A 104 9.95 -7.08 -8.12
CA GLY A 104 10.95 -7.15 -7.05
C GLY A 104 10.40 -7.81 -5.78
N SER A 105 10.14 -7.00 -4.75
CA SER A 105 9.54 -7.46 -3.48
C SER A 105 8.02 -7.72 -3.50
N ALA A 106 7.40 -7.72 -4.69
CA ALA A 106 5.97 -7.93 -4.92
C ALA A 106 5.05 -6.92 -4.21
N THR A 107 5.54 -5.70 -3.93
CA THR A 107 4.78 -4.67 -3.19
C THR A 107 3.46 -4.35 -3.90
N THR A 108 3.49 -4.21 -5.23
CA THR A 108 2.29 -3.96 -6.04
C THR A 108 1.30 -5.11 -5.95
N ASN A 109 1.76 -6.36 -6.00
CA ASN A 109 0.91 -7.55 -5.94
C ASN A 109 0.21 -7.67 -4.59
N VAL A 110 0.94 -7.41 -3.50
CA VAL A 110 0.39 -7.40 -2.15
C VAL A 110 -0.69 -6.33 -2.01
N GLU A 111 -0.43 -5.12 -2.48
CA GLU A 111 -1.43 -4.04 -2.44
C GLU A 111 -2.63 -4.32 -3.36
N ALA A 112 -2.43 -4.96 -4.51
CA ALA A 112 -3.53 -5.42 -5.36
C ALA A 112 -4.43 -6.41 -4.64
N MET A 113 -3.85 -7.44 -4.01
CA MET A 113 -4.60 -8.41 -3.20
C MET A 113 -5.38 -7.73 -2.07
N LEU A 114 -4.75 -6.83 -1.32
CA LEU A 114 -5.38 -6.08 -0.23
C LEU A 114 -6.55 -5.19 -0.71
N ASN A 115 -6.54 -4.76 -1.97
CA ASN A 115 -7.62 -3.98 -2.58
C ASN A 115 -8.61 -4.84 -3.40
N GLY A 116 -8.52 -6.17 -3.31
CA GLY A 116 -9.46 -7.09 -3.96
C GLY A 116 -9.22 -7.30 -5.45
N PHE A 117 -7.99 -7.08 -5.93
CA PHE A 117 -7.59 -7.28 -7.31
C PHE A 117 -6.72 -8.52 -7.46
N ASN A 118 -6.94 -9.26 -8.55
CA ASN A 118 -5.98 -10.25 -9.01
C ASN A 118 -4.77 -9.52 -9.60
N SER A 119 -3.58 -10.10 -9.40
CA SER A 119 -2.35 -9.53 -9.97
C SER A 119 -1.38 -10.59 -10.44
N TYR A 120 -0.55 -10.21 -11.41
CA TYR A 120 0.61 -10.96 -11.86
C TYR A 120 1.86 -10.11 -11.71
N GLY A 121 2.94 -10.72 -11.23
CA GLY A 121 4.24 -10.08 -11.12
C GLY A 121 5.25 -10.81 -11.98
N ILE A 122 6.10 -10.05 -12.68
CA ILE A 122 7.23 -10.57 -13.45
C ILE A 122 8.48 -9.90 -12.89
N ASP A 123 9.54 -10.68 -12.72
CA ASP A 123 10.87 -10.15 -12.45
C ASP A 123 11.91 -11.05 -13.14
N ILE A 124 13.09 -10.50 -13.42
CA ILE A 124 14.22 -11.29 -13.91
C ILE A 124 14.88 -12.05 -12.76
N ASP A 125 14.87 -11.46 -11.56
CA ASP A 125 15.47 -12.03 -10.36
C ASP A 125 14.74 -13.32 -9.94
N PRO A 126 15.45 -14.46 -9.87
CA PRO A 126 14.84 -15.73 -9.50
C PRO A 126 14.25 -15.74 -8.08
N PHE A 127 14.79 -14.95 -7.15
CA PHE A 127 14.28 -14.88 -5.78
C PHE A 127 12.98 -14.08 -5.71
N ALA A 128 12.87 -12.99 -6.47
CA ALA A 128 11.63 -12.25 -6.66
C ALA A 128 10.50 -13.16 -7.20
N LYS A 129 10.79 -14.05 -8.15
CA LYS A 129 9.82 -15.04 -8.68
C LYS A 129 9.26 -16.00 -7.63
N PHE A 130 10.00 -16.30 -6.57
CA PHE A 130 9.52 -17.15 -5.48
C PHE A 130 8.52 -16.44 -4.55
N LEU A 131 8.45 -15.11 -4.60
CA LEU A 131 7.58 -14.31 -3.74
C LEU A 131 6.18 -14.07 -4.34
N SER A 132 5.93 -14.48 -5.58
CA SER A 132 4.70 -14.25 -6.34
C SER A 132 3.82 -15.48 -6.52
#